data_AF-A0A4V2AUS7-F1
#
_entry.id   AF-A0A4V2AUS7-F1
#
_cell.length_a   1.000
_cell.length_b   1.000
_cell.length_c   1.000
_cell.angle_alpha   90.00
_cell.angle_beta   90.00
_cell.angle_gamma   90.00
#
_symmetry.space_group_name_H-M   'P 1'
#
loop_
_entity.id
_entity.type
_entity.pdbx_description
1 polymer ?
#
loop_
_entity_poly.entity_id
_entity_poly.type
_entity_poly.pdbx_seq_one_letter_code
_entity_poly.pdbx_strand_id
1 'polypeptide(L)'
;PSEADLVVNLLTQDSIGDYVPAETFYTKRKDGFLNARGYEAVPRKFAAFIRDRWSNHSDTIYTEATPIFEQQLDRTKFKELRLPTDTYTSHCCGNGMISIWDGAWNSGNVFHTKPGTGLPQWFTFDLGVTVNLSRFKFYHRLGGGQGSTDGAYTGGDPKIFELYGSNNPPQDGSWTGWELIAEFESIKPSGSPTGTVTTEDFQFAVVDGEDFDIPPGTPKYRYIRWKTNRVWGALDHHYIAELMFWGSKED
;
A
#
# COMPACT_ATOMS: atom_id res chain seq x y z
N PRO A 1 -4.70 0.80 30.34
CA PRO A 1 -4.91 -0.58 29.83
C PRO A 1 -3.63 -1.04 29.12
N SER A 2 -2.96 -2.05 29.66
CA SER A 2 -1.72 -2.59 29.07
C SER A 2 -2.06 -3.46 27.86
N GLU A 3 -1.56 -3.08 26.68
CA GLU A 3 -1.67 -3.88 25.46
C GLU A 3 -0.87 -5.18 25.65
N ALA A 4 -1.53 -6.33 25.49
CA ALA A 4 -0.91 -7.65 25.56
C ALA A 4 -0.58 -8.14 24.15
N ASP A 5 0.53 -8.86 23.99
CA ASP A 5 0.85 -9.55 22.74
C ASP A 5 -0.19 -10.66 22.49
N LEU A 6 -0.96 -10.53 21.41
CA LEU A 6 -1.93 -11.52 20.98
C LEU A 6 -1.52 -12.11 19.64
N VAL A 7 -1.76 -13.41 19.51
CA VAL A 7 -1.61 -14.16 18.27
C VAL A 7 -2.99 -14.50 17.75
N VAL A 8 -3.37 -13.97 16.59
CA VAL A 8 -4.61 -14.33 15.91
C VAL A 8 -4.31 -15.41 14.89
N ASN A 9 -4.93 -16.57 15.05
CA ASN A 9 -4.77 -17.70 14.15
C ASN A 9 -5.99 -17.74 13.25
N LEU A 10 -5.80 -17.50 11.96
CA LEU A 10 -6.82 -17.67 10.94
C LEU A 10 -6.64 -19.05 10.32
N LEU A 11 -7.73 -19.80 10.25
CA LEU A 11 -7.80 -21.14 9.69
C LEU A 11 -8.77 -21.17 8.52
N THR A 12 -8.60 -22.14 7.64
CA THR A 12 -9.55 -22.45 6.56
C THR A 12 -9.72 -23.95 6.42
N GLN A 13 -10.88 -24.39 5.92
CA GLN A 13 -11.06 -25.80 5.56
C GLN A 13 -10.22 -26.21 4.34
N ASP A 14 -9.60 -27.39 4.41
CA ASP A 14 -8.96 -28.04 3.28
C ASP A 14 -9.95 -28.91 2.47
N SER A 15 -9.45 -29.72 1.53
CA SER A 15 -10.28 -30.56 0.66
C SER A 15 -10.97 -31.73 1.37
N ILE A 16 -10.55 -32.09 2.59
CA ILE A 16 -11.15 -33.16 3.39
C ILE A 16 -12.02 -32.62 4.53
N GLY A 17 -12.07 -31.29 4.71
CA GLY A 17 -12.95 -30.59 5.64
C GLY A 17 -12.27 -30.20 6.96
N ASP A 18 -10.97 -30.47 7.11
CA ASP A 18 -10.21 -30.12 8.30
C ASP A 18 -9.77 -28.65 8.26
N TYR A 19 -9.84 -27.97 9.41
CA TYR A 19 -9.35 -26.60 9.52
C TYR A 19 -7.83 -26.59 9.64
N VAL A 20 -7.17 -26.10 8.60
CA VAL A 20 -5.72 -25.92 8.55
C VAL A 20 -5.35 -24.45 8.72
N PRO A 21 -4.15 -24.12 9.23
CA PRO A 21 -3.68 -22.75 9.31
C PRO A 21 -3.70 -22.07 7.94
N ALA A 22 -4.43 -20.96 7.86
CA ALA A 22 -4.41 -20.05 6.72
C ALA A 22 -3.30 -19.02 6.91
N GLU A 23 -3.34 -18.29 8.02
CA GLU A 23 -2.35 -17.27 8.35
C GLU A 23 -2.29 -17.07 9.88
N THR A 24 -1.14 -16.60 10.38
CA THR A 24 -0.95 -16.30 11.81
C THR A 24 -0.47 -14.87 11.97
N PHE A 25 -1.25 -14.06 12.68
CA PHE A 25 -0.98 -12.64 12.86
C PHE A 25 -0.53 -12.37 14.30
N TYR A 26 0.55 -11.62 14.46
CA TYR A 26 1.03 -11.14 15.75
C TYR A 26 0.63 -9.67 15.89
N THR A 27 -0.19 -9.34 16.88
CA THR A 27 -0.74 -7.99 17.03
C THR A 27 -0.85 -7.55 18.48
N LYS A 28 -0.67 -6.24 18.68
CA LYS A 28 -1.02 -5.51 19.90
C LYS A 28 -2.20 -4.56 19.67
N ARG A 29 -2.67 -4.44 18.41
CA ARG A 29 -3.71 -3.49 18.02
C ARG A 29 -5.04 -3.91 18.62
N LYS A 30 -5.80 -2.93 19.10
CA LYS A 30 -7.15 -3.13 19.62
C LYS A 30 -8.15 -3.47 18.51
N ASP A 31 -8.02 -2.81 17.35
CA ASP A 31 -8.93 -2.90 16.21
C ASP A 31 -8.11 -2.96 14.90
N GLY A 32 -8.66 -3.57 13.85
CA GLY A 32 -8.04 -3.65 12.52
C GLY A 32 -8.57 -4.80 11.66
N PHE A 33 -8.09 -4.86 10.42
CA PHE A 33 -8.34 -5.97 9.49
C PHE A 33 -7.14 -6.93 9.45
N LEU A 34 -7.42 -8.21 9.25
CA LEU A 34 -6.43 -9.27 9.05
C LEU A 34 -6.76 -9.96 7.73
N ASN A 35 -5.78 -10.04 6.84
CA ASN A 35 -6.00 -10.52 5.48
C ASN A 35 -5.11 -11.75 5.22
N ALA A 36 -5.73 -12.84 4.78
CA ALA A 36 -5.01 -14.02 4.28
C ALA A 36 -5.19 -14.13 2.76
N ARG A 37 -4.14 -14.61 2.08
CA ARG A 37 -4.02 -14.55 0.61
C ARG A 37 -3.88 -15.92 -0.01
N GLY A 38 -4.01 -15.98 -1.34
CA GLY A 38 -3.76 -17.20 -2.12
C GLY A 38 -4.95 -18.15 -2.23
N TYR A 39 -6.16 -17.67 -1.93
CA TYR A 39 -7.40 -18.44 -2.07
C TYR A 39 -8.18 -18.02 -3.32
N GLU A 40 -8.74 -19.01 -4.01
CA GLU A 40 -9.69 -18.79 -5.09
C GLU A 40 -10.93 -18.04 -4.59
N ALA A 41 -11.55 -17.23 -5.46
CA ALA A 41 -12.74 -16.44 -5.15
C ALA A 41 -14.02 -17.29 -5.15
N VAL A 42 -14.04 -18.29 -4.29
CA VAL A 42 -15.18 -19.19 -4.06
C VAL A 42 -15.54 -19.19 -2.57
N PRO A 43 -16.84 -19.31 -2.21
CA PRO A 43 -17.25 -19.38 -0.80
C PRO A 43 -16.47 -20.45 -0.04
N ARG A 44 -15.91 -20.06 1.11
CA ARG A 44 -15.03 -20.89 1.92
C ARG A 44 -15.27 -20.61 3.39
N LYS A 45 -15.15 -21.67 4.21
CA LYS A 45 -15.28 -21.56 5.66
C LYS A 45 -13.94 -21.20 6.27
N PHE A 46 -13.95 -20.09 6.99
CA PHE A 46 -12.85 -19.61 7.80
C PHE A 46 -13.19 -19.77 9.29
N ALA A 47 -12.15 -19.99 10.07
CA ALA A 47 -12.26 -19.99 11.52
C ALA A 47 -11.13 -19.15 12.12
N ALA A 48 -11.39 -18.44 13.21
CA ALA A 48 -10.37 -17.66 13.88
C ALA A 48 -10.42 -17.86 15.39
N PHE A 49 -9.26 -17.91 16.02
CA PHE A 49 -9.12 -17.90 17.47
C PHE A 49 -7.90 -17.09 17.88
N ILE A 50 -7.94 -16.57 19.11
CA ILE A 50 -6.85 -15.78 19.69
C ILE A 50 -6.08 -16.66 20.68
N ARG A 51 -4.76 -16.53 20.65
CA ARG A 51 -3.86 -17.17 21.61
C ARG A 51 -2.96 -16.11 22.26
N ASP A 52 -2.77 -16.21 23.57
CA ASP A 52 -1.82 -15.35 24.29
C ASP A 52 -0.41 -15.97 24.40
N ARG A 53 0.53 -15.23 25.00
CA ARG A 53 1.91 -15.70 25.21
C ARG A 53 2.05 -16.91 26.14
N TRP A 54 1.04 -17.21 26.95
CA TRP A 54 1.01 -18.38 27.85
C TRP A 54 0.25 -19.56 27.23
N SER A 55 -0.12 -19.45 25.95
CA SER A 55 -0.91 -20.45 25.21
C SER A 55 -2.31 -20.69 25.77
N ASN A 56 -2.92 -19.68 26.39
CA ASN A 56 -4.36 -19.67 26.59
C ASN A 56 -5.05 -19.35 25.27
N HIS A 57 -6.18 -19.99 25.01
CA HIS A 57 -6.94 -19.86 23.76
C HIS A 57 -8.31 -19.28 24.04
N SER A 58 -8.80 -18.41 23.16
CA SER A 58 -10.22 -18.05 23.11
C SER A 58 -11.04 -19.20 22.51
N ASP A 59 -12.36 -19.06 22.59
CA ASP A 59 -13.25 -19.81 21.70
C ASP A 59 -12.94 -19.48 20.24
N THR A 60 -13.30 -20.41 19.35
CA THR A 60 -13.15 -20.27 17.90
C THR A 60 -14.41 -19.69 17.31
N ILE A 61 -14.28 -18.61 16.54
CA ILE A 61 -15.35 -18.08 15.71
C ILE A 61 -15.27 -18.69 14.31
N TYR A 62 -16.43 -18.88 13.68
CA TYR A 62 -16.54 -19.45 12.34
C TYR A 62 -17.30 -18.47 11.46
N THR A 63 -16.87 -18.35 10.21
CA THR A 63 -17.55 -17.55 9.20
C THR A 63 -17.40 -18.19 7.83
N GLU A 64 -18.37 -17.94 6.95
CA GLU A 64 -18.25 -18.25 5.54
C GLU A 64 -17.98 -16.94 4.80
N ALA A 65 -16.88 -16.89 4.05
CA ALA A 65 -16.49 -15.73 3.28
C ALA A 65 -15.99 -16.15 1.90
N THR A 66 -16.23 -15.30 0.91
CA THR A 66 -15.67 -15.44 -0.43
C THR A 66 -14.45 -14.54 -0.52
N PRO A 67 -13.23 -15.08 -0.71
CA PRO A 67 -12.04 -14.26 -0.96
C PRO A 67 -12.25 -13.34 -2.16
N ILE A 68 -11.71 -12.12 -2.09
CA ILE A 68 -11.74 -11.21 -3.23
C ILE A 68 -10.77 -11.76 -4.28
N PHE A 69 -11.25 -12.00 -5.50
CA PHE A 69 -10.36 -12.28 -6.61
C PHE A 69 -9.44 -11.07 -6.81
N GLU A 70 -8.13 -11.26 -6.71
CA GLU A 70 -7.17 -10.20 -6.99
C GLU A 70 -6.21 -10.61 -8.10
N GLN A 71 -6.08 -9.74 -9.10
CA GLN A 71 -5.06 -9.83 -10.13
C GLN A 71 -4.28 -8.52 -10.15
N GLN A 72 -2.97 -8.61 -10.42
CA GLN A 72 -2.16 -7.42 -10.66
C GLN A 72 -2.71 -6.69 -11.89
N LEU A 73 -2.98 -5.40 -11.74
CA LEU A 73 -3.46 -4.57 -12.83
C LEU A 73 -2.36 -4.41 -13.88
N ASP A 74 -2.78 -4.36 -15.15
CA ASP A 74 -1.89 -4.15 -16.28
C ASP A 74 -1.40 -2.69 -16.32
N ARG A 75 -0.22 -2.46 -15.75
CA ARG A 75 0.43 -1.15 -15.66
C ARG A 75 0.64 -0.45 -17.00
N THR A 76 0.68 -1.20 -18.11
CA THR A 76 0.82 -0.59 -19.45
C THR A 76 -0.41 0.23 -19.86
N LYS A 77 -1.55 0.04 -19.16
CA LYS A 77 -2.75 0.84 -19.34
C LYS A 77 -2.75 2.12 -18.51
N PHE A 78 -1.82 2.27 -17.57
CA PHE A 78 -1.78 3.42 -16.67
C PHE A 78 -1.34 4.67 -17.43
N LYS A 79 -2.00 5.79 -17.14
CA LYS A 79 -1.71 7.06 -17.80
C LYS A 79 -1.73 8.20 -16.80
N GLU A 80 -0.79 9.12 -16.96
CA GLU A 80 -0.79 10.36 -16.21
C GLU A 80 -2.07 11.17 -16.48
N LEU A 81 -2.70 11.68 -15.42
CA LEU A 81 -3.76 12.68 -15.52
C LEU A 81 -3.27 13.95 -14.81
N ARG A 82 -2.84 14.93 -15.60
CA ARG A 82 -2.28 16.19 -15.08
C ARG A 82 -3.40 17.20 -14.86
N LEU A 83 -3.76 17.41 -13.60
CA LEU A 83 -4.77 18.38 -13.20
C LEU A 83 -4.12 19.68 -12.69
N PRO A 84 -4.78 20.86 -12.80
CA PRO A 84 -4.18 22.16 -12.48
C PRO A 84 -3.61 22.29 -11.06
N THR A 85 -4.18 21.57 -10.11
CA THR A 85 -3.78 21.60 -8.70
C THR A 85 -2.70 20.59 -8.33
N ASP A 86 -2.39 19.65 -9.23
CA ASP A 86 -1.51 18.52 -8.94
C ASP A 86 -0.04 18.92 -9.02
N THR A 87 0.79 18.35 -8.15
CA THR A 87 2.23 18.53 -8.10
C THR A 87 2.94 17.48 -8.97
N TYR A 88 2.58 17.39 -10.26
CA TYR A 88 3.13 16.40 -11.20
C TYR A 88 4.50 16.79 -11.80
N THR A 89 4.96 18.03 -11.59
CA THR A 89 6.20 18.50 -12.19
C THR A 89 7.39 17.78 -11.57
N SER A 90 8.14 17.07 -12.41
CA SER A 90 9.33 16.33 -11.98
C SER A 90 10.53 17.25 -11.76
N HIS A 91 11.44 16.80 -10.90
CA HIS A 91 12.77 17.38 -10.80
C HIS A 91 13.55 17.23 -12.12
N CYS A 92 14.51 18.12 -12.37
CA CYS A 92 15.13 18.34 -13.68
C CYS A 92 15.85 17.12 -14.29
N CYS A 93 16.10 16.06 -13.51
CA CYS A 93 16.78 14.85 -13.91
C CYS A 93 15.94 13.56 -13.73
N GLY A 94 14.64 13.68 -13.46
CA GLY A 94 13.74 12.54 -13.29
C GLY A 94 13.04 12.11 -14.59
N ASN A 95 12.66 10.84 -14.67
CA ASN A 95 11.96 10.25 -15.82
C ASN A 95 10.49 10.68 -15.93
N GLY A 96 9.94 11.38 -14.94
CA GLY A 96 8.51 11.71 -14.91
C GLY A 96 7.72 10.84 -13.93
N MET A 97 6.41 11.05 -13.93
CA MET A 97 5.48 10.22 -13.17
C MET A 97 5.35 8.82 -13.77
N ILE A 98 5.64 8.64 -15.06
CA ILE A 98 5.77 7.32 -15.72
C ILE A 98 6.64 6.32 -14.95
N SER A 99 7.65 6.79 -14.20
CA SER A 99 8.50 5.88 -13.42
C SER A 99 7.76 5.16 -12.31
N ILE A 100 6.60 5.65 -11.84
CA ILE A 100 5.88 4.93 -10.78
C ILE A 100 5.18 3.66 -11.30
N TRP A 101 5.17 3.39 -12.61
CA TRP A 101 4.58 2.17 -13.17
C TRP A 101 5.35 1.65 -14.38
N ASP A 102 6.66 1.91 -14.46
CA ASP A 102 7.54 1.44 -15.54
C ASP A 102 8.06 0.02 -15.30
N GLY A 103 7.89 -0.52 -14.09
CA GLY A 103 8.35 -1.84 -13.68
C GLY A 103 9.83 -1.90 -13.31
N ALA A 104 10.47 -0.76 -13.03
CA ALA A 104 11.89 -0.64 -12.74
C ALA A 104 12.18 -0.07 -11.34
N TRP A 105 11.48 -0.56 -10.32
CA TRP A 105 11.54 -0.05 -8.94
C TRP A 105 12.92 -0.11 -8.27
N ASN A 106 13.67 -1.19 -8.50
CA ASN A 106 15.00 -1.41 -7.93
C ASN A 106 16.12 -1.01 -8.91
N SER A 107 15.92 0.05 -9.69
CA SER A 107 16.85 0.46 -10.78
C SER A 107 17.36 1.90 -10.68
N GLY A 108 16.91 2.64 -9.66
CA GLY A 108 17.19 4.09 -9.52
C GLY A 108 16.18 4.98 -10.23
N ASN A 109 15.34 4.42 -11.11
CA ASN A 109 14.16 5.12 -11.63
C ASN A 109 13.24 5.52 -10.49
N VAL A 110 12.82 6.79 -10.50
CA VAL A 110 11.98 7.36 -9.45
C VAL A 110 11.20 8.53 -9.98
N PHE A 111 9.95 8.64 -9.55
CA PHE A 111 9.22 9.89 -9.64
C PHE A 111 9.60 10.78 -8.46
N HIS A 112 10.38 11.81 -8.77
CA HIS A 112 10.83 12.84 -7.85
C HIS A 112 10.14 14.15 -8.22
N THR A 113 9.25 14.66 -7.36
CA THR A 113 8.59 15.95 -7.61
C THR A 113 9.56 17.11 -7.42
N LYS A 114 9.31 18.22 -8.11
CA LYS A 114 10.16 19.41 -8.03
C LYS A 114 10.25 19.94 -6.58
N PRO A 115 11.46 20.07 -6.01
CA PRO A 115 11.68 20.73 -4.71
C PRO A 115 11.14 22.16 -4.68
N GLY A 116 10.81 22.64 -3.49
CA GLY A 116 10.29 24.00 -3.28
C GLY A 116 8.79 24.16 -3.49
N THR A 117 8.05 23.05 -3.66
CA THR A 117 6.59 23.07 -3.83
C THR A 117 5.82 22.75 -2.54
N GLY A 118 6.52 22.28 -1.50
CA GLY A 118 5.94 22.02 -0.17
C GLY A 118 5.12 20.74 -0.09
N LEU A 119 4.95 20.22 1.13
CA LEU A 119 3.96 19.18 1.44
C LEU A 119 2.69 19.83 2.04
N PRO A 120 1.48 19.27 1.81
CA PRO A 120 1.23 18.03 1.08
C PRO A 120 1.38 18.18 -0.45
N GLN A 121 1.71 17.08 -1.10
CA GLN A 121 1.81 16.96 -2.57
C GLN A 121 0.85 15.89 -3.07
N TRP A 122 0.27 16.09 -4.25
CA TRP A 122 -0.59 15.08 -4.86
C TRP A 122 -0.49 15.02 -6.37
N PHE A 123 -0.78 13.86 -6.91
CA PHE A 123 -0.81 13.62 -8.34
C PHE A 123 -1.90 12.61 -8.69
N THR A 124 -2.35 12.64 -9.94
CA THR A 124 -3.47 11.84 -10.41
C THR A 124 -3.07 10.99 -11.62
N PHE A 125 -3.59 9.76 -11.69
CA PHE A 125 -3.41 8.87 -12.83
C PHE A 125 -4.67 8.03 -13.09
N ASP A 126 -4.83 7.61 -14.34
CA ASP A 126 -5.86 6.71 -14.84
C ASP A 126 -5.33 5.28 -14.81
N LEU A 127 -6.03 4.35 -14.14
CA LEU A 127 -5.71 2.92 -14.17
C LEU A 127 -6.01 2.27 -15.53
N GLY A 128 -6.72 2.98 -16.41
CA GLY A 128 -7.20 2.50 -17.72
C GLY A 128 -8.42 1.58 -17.62
N VAL A 129 -8.89 1.29 -16.40
CA VAL A 129 -9.98 0.39 -16.11
C VAL A 129 -10.62 0.75 -14.77
N THR A 130 -11.96 0.66 -14.68
CA THR A 130 -12.68 0.73 -13.40
C THR A 130 -12.59 -0.63 -12.70
N VAL A 131 -12.03 -0.67 -11.48
CA VAL A 131 -11.76 -1.91 -10.73
C VAL A 131 -12.08 -1.77 -9.25
N ASN A 132 -12.42 -2.89 -8.61
CA ASN A 132 -12.43 -3.03 -7.16
C ASN A 132 -10.98 -3.29 -6.70
N LEU A 133 -10.35 -2.32 -6.05
CA LEU A 133 -8.97 -2.45 -5.58
C LEU A 133 -8.93 -3.27 -4.29
N SER A 134 -8.08 -4.29 -4.24
CA SER A 134 -7.86 -5.09 -3.04
C SER A 134 -6.64 -4.61 -2.25
N ARG A 135 -5.57 -4.24 -2.95
CA ARG A 135 -4.34 -3.72 -2.36
C ARG A 135 -3.51 -2.96 -3.38
N PHE A 136 -2.47 -2.31 -2.88
CA PHE A 136 -1.37 -1.84 -3.69
C PHE A 136 -0.05 -2.09 -2.98
N LYS A 137 1.02 -1.93 -3.73
CA LYS A 137 2.38 -2.02 -3.25
C LYS A 137 3.12 -0.75 -3.59
N PHE A 138 3.89 -0.24 -2.64
CA PHE A 138 4.71 0.94 -2.80
C PHE A 138 6.18 0.57 -2.62
N TYR A 139 6.98 0.95 -3.62
CA TYR A 139 8.43 0.76 -3.60
C TYR A 139 9.14 2.09 -3.37
N HIS A 140 10.04 2.08 -2.40
CA HIS A 140 10.87 3.22 -2.04
C HIS A 140 12.01 3.42 -3.04
N ARG A 141 12.54 4.63 -3.07
CA ARG A 141 13.72 4.96 -3.87
C ARG A 141 14.94 4.15 -3.40
N LEU A 142 15.61 3.54 -4.37
CA LEU A 142 16.91 2.87 -4.18
C LEU A 142 17.99 3.82 -3.64
N GLY A 143 18.06 5.04 -4.19
CA GLY A 143 19.07 6.06 -3.84
C GLY A 143 20.49 5.59 -4.18
N GLY A 144 21.46 6.01 -3.36
CA GLY A 144 22.81 5.43 -3.37
C GLY A 144 22.92 4.00 -2.81
N GLY A 145 21.80 3.32 -2.57
CA GLY A 145 21.73 2.00 -1.92
C GLY A 145 21.40 2.08 -0.43
N GLN A 146 21.62 0.98 0.28
CA GLN A 146 21.30 0.86 1.71
C GLN A 146 22.02 1.94 2.54
N GLY A 147 21.25 2.68 3.35
CA GLY A 147 21.78 3.72 4.24
C GLY A 147 22.13 5.05 3.56
N SER A 148 21.85 5.19 2.25
CA SER A 148 22.01 6.46 1.55
C SER A 148 21.05 7.52 2.09
N THR A 149 21.44 8.80 2.01
CA THR A 149 20.61 9.93 2.49
C THR A 149 19.50 10.32 1.51
N ASP A 150 19.55 9.79 0.29
CA ASP A 150 18.59 10.03 -0.78
C ASP A 150 17.75 8.78 -1.12
N GLY A 151 17.83 7.73 -0.29
CA GLY A 151 17.08 6.48 -0.45
C GLY A 151 16.02 6.25 0.63
N ALA A 152 15.53 5.02 0.69
CA ALA A 152 14.46 4.61 1.59
C ALA A 152 14.67 5.05 3.06
N TYR A 153 13.60 5.56 3.68
CA TYR A 153 13.52 6.00 5.08
C TYR A 153 14.37 7.20 5.50
N THR A 154 15.07 7.85 4.57
CA THR A 154 15.91 9.03 4.86
C THR A 154 15.55 10.24 4.00
N GLY A 155 14.99 10.02 2.82
CA GLY A 155 14.66 11.05 1.84
C GLY A 155 13.17 11.39 1.73
N GLY A 156 12.73 11.61 0.50
CA GLY A 156 11.37 12.02 0.14
C GLY A 156 10.37 10.87 0.06
N ASP A 157 10.73 9.65 0.45
CA ASP A 157 9.78 8.54 0.41
C ASP A 157 8.58 8.84 1.32
N PRO A 158 7.33 8.72 0.82
CA PRO A 158 6.12 8.90 1.60
C PRO A 158 6.14 8.09 2.91
N LYS A 159 5.89 8.79 4.03
CA LYS A 159 5.67 8.19 5.34
C LYS A 159 4.19 8.16 5.70
N ILE A 160 3.48 9.27 5.50
CA ILE A 160 2.03 9.36 5.67
C ILE A 160 1.45 9.86 4.37
N PHE A 161 0.49 9.12 3.83
CA PHE A 161 -0.13 9.44 2.55
C PHE A 161 -1.56 8.93 2.50
N GLU A 162 -2.35 9.52 1.61
CA GLU A 162 -3.75 9.19 1.39
C GLU A 162 -3.93 8.74 -0.06
N LEU A 163 -4.84 7.78 -0.25
CA LEU A 163 -5.28 7.36 -1.57
C LEU A 163 -6.75 7.76 -1.76
N TYR A 164 -7.06 8.36 -2.90
CA TYR A 164 -8.42 8.75 -3.27
C TYR A 164 -8.82 8.10 -4.59
N GLY A 165 -10.11 7.77 -4.70
CA GLY A 165 -10.72 7.19 -5.88
C GLY A 165 -11.75 8.14 -6.54
N SER A 166 -11.82 8.10 -7.86
CA SER A 166 -12.90 8.72 -8.63
C SER A 166 -13.19 7.96 -9.92
N ASN A 167 -14.41 8.12 -10.45
CA ASN A 167 -14.79 7.67 -11.80
C ASN A 167 -15.03 8.84 -12.77
N ASN A 168 -15.06 10.08 -12.27
CA ASN A 168 -15.29 11.28 -13.08
C ASN A 168 -14.59 12.49 -12.45
N PRO A 169 -13.24 12.50 -12.40
CA PRO A 169 -12.50 13.56 -11.74
C PRO A 169 -12.67 14.89 -12.49
N PRO A 170 -12.89 16.00 -11.76
CA PRO A 170 -13.12 17.29 -12.37
C PRO A 170 -11.82 17.83 -12.99
N GLN A 171 -11.92 18.36 -14.20
CA GLN A 171 -10.76 18.83 -14.98
C GLN A 171 -10.15 20.13 -14.42
N ASP A 172 -10.86 20.83 -13.53
CA ASP A 172 -10.37 22.00 -12.82
C ASP A 172 -9.38 21.67 -11.69
N GLY A 173 -9.19 20.38 -11.39
CA GLY A 173 -8.31 19.88 -10.34
C GLY A 173 -8.91 19.87 -8.94
N SER A 174 -10.15 20.35 -8.78
CA SER A 174 -10.82 20.37 -7.47
C SER A 174 -10.94 18.96 -6.86
N TRP A 175 -11.19 18.93 -5.55
CA TRP A 175 -11.42 17.70 -4.80
C TRP A 175 -12.85 17.17 -4.92
N THR A 176 -13.72 17.87 -5.65
CA THR A 176 -15.10 17.44 -5.89
C THR A 176 -15.13 16.09 -6.61
N GLY A 177 -15.92 15.14 -6.11
CA GLY A 177 -16.04 13.81 -6.74
C GLY A 177 -14.86 12.88 -6.48
N TRP A 178 -13.95 13.24 -5.56
CA TRP A 178 -12.95 12.35 -4.99
C TRP A 178 -13.44 11.78 -3.67
N GLU A 179 -13.31 10.47 -3.51
CA GLU A 179 -13.64 9.75 -2.27
C GLU A 179 -12.34 9.24 -1.65
N LEU A 180 -12.18 9.44 -0.34
CA LEU A 180 -11.03 8.91 0.38
C LEU A 180 -11.16 7.39 0.47
N ILE A 181 -10.16 6.68 -0.03
CA ILE A 181 -10.05 5.23 0.14
C ILE A 181 -9.51 4.94 1.54
N ALA A 182 -8.34 5.48 1.87
CA ALA A 182 -7.74 5.41 3.20
C ALA A 182 -6.53 6.33 3.34
N GLU A 183 -6.15 6.58 4.59
CA GLU A 183 -4.82 7.08 4.98
C GLU A 183 -3.94 5.88 5.34
N PHE A 184 -2.68 5.93 4.91
CA PHE A 184 -1.67 4.88 5.09
C PHE A 184 -0.42 5.45 5.73
N GLU A 185 0.25 4.62 6.53
CA GLU A 185 1.57 4.89 7.09
C GLU A 185 2.57 3.83 6.61
N SER A 186 3.65 4.26 5.95
CA SER A 186 4.80 3.39 5.67
C SER A 186 5.50 3.08 6.99
N ILE A 187 5.91 1.81 7.14
CA ILE A 187 6.52 1.31 8.36
C ILE A 187 7.94 0.84 8.10
N LYS A 188 8.80 1.10 9.07
CA LYS A 188 10.17 0.59 9.07
C LYS A 188 10.24 -0.66 9.95
N PRO A 189 10.39 -1.87 9.38
CA PRO A 189 10.22 -3.13 10.11
C PRO A 189 11.12 -3.26 11.33
N SER A 190 12.38 -2.83 11.23
CA SER A 190 13.35 -2.99 12.32
C SER A 190 13.07 -2.09 13.52
N GLY A 191 12.24 -1.04 13.38
CA GLY A 191 12.07 0.00 14.38
C GLY A 191 13.34 0.80 14.70
N SER A 192 14.41 0.64 13.93
CA SER A 192 15.69 1.31 14.17
C SER A 192 15.56 2.84 14.09
N PRO A 193 16.37 3.60 14.84
CA PRO A 193 16.33 5.06 14.83
C PRO A 193 16.47 5.68 13.42
N THR A 194 15.98 6.92 13.28
CA THR A 194 16.18 7.73 12.07
C THR A 194 17.67 7.81 11.71
N GLY A 195 18.00 7.64 10.44
CA GLY A 195 19.39 7.63 9.95
C GLY A 195 20.08 6.26 9.96
N THR A 196 19.45 5.21 10.50
CA THR A 196 19.98 3.84 10.45
C THR A 196 19.05 2.94 9.64
N VAL A 197 19.41 2.55 8.42
CA VAL A 197 18.61 1.62 7.59
C VAL A 197 19.25 0.24 7.62
N THR A 198 18.57 -0.73 8.23
CA THR A 198 19.04 -2.13 8.30
C THR A 198 18.83 -2.84 6.97
N THR A 199 19.44 -4.02 6.81
CA THR A 199 19.28 -4.81 5.58
C THR A 199 17.85 -5.31 5.44
N GLU A 200 17.18 -5.63 6.56
CA GLU A 200 15.75 -5.97 6.60
C GLU A 200 14.89 -4.81 6.09
N ASP A 201 15.14 -3.59 6.58
CA ASP A 201 14.38 -2.40 6.13
C ASP A 201 14.53 -2.17 4.63
N PHE A 202 15.78 -2.26 4.13
CA PHE A 202 16.08 -2.02 2.73
C PHE A 202 15.47 -3.10 1.82
N GLN A 203 15.58 -4.37 2.20
CA GLN A 203 14.96 -5.48 1.47
C GLN A 203 13.44 -5.30 1.41
N PHE A 204 12.81 -4.98 2.54
CA PHE A 204 11.37 -4.76 2.64
C PHE A 204 10.88 -3.61 1.74
N ALA A 205 11.50 -2.43 1.82
CA ALA A 205 10.99 -1.24 1.13
C ALA A 205 11.43 -1.10 -0.33
N VAL A 206 12.65 -1.54 -0.67
CA VAL A 206 13.26 -1.29 -1.99
C VAL A 206 13.17 -2.50 -2.90
N VAL A 207 13.30 -3.71 -2.37
CA VAL A 207 13.35 -4.93 -3.19
C VAL A 207 11.98 -5.61 -3.25
N ASP A 208 11.38 -5.84 -2.09
CA ASP A 208 10.11 -6.57 -1.96
C ASP A 208 8.89 -5.65 -2.11
N GLY A 209 9.01 -4.39 -1.66
CA GLY A 209 7.99 -3.35 -1.64
C GLY A 209 6.99 -3.50 -0.49
N GLU A 210 6.51 -2.37 0.03
CA GLU A 210 5.54 -2.33 1.12
C GLU A 210 4.13 -2.63 0.61
N ASP A 211 3.48 -3.67 1.16
CA ASP A 211 2.09 -4.01 0.84
C ASP A 211 1.10 -3.22 1.70
N PHE A 212 0.07 -2.66 1.06
CA PHE A 212 -1.00 -1.89 1.68
C PHE A 212 -2.36 -2.41 1.24
N ASP A 213 -3.17 -2.84 2.20
CA ASP A 213 -4.52 -3.34 1.93
C ASP A 213 -5.54 -2.21 1.78
N ILE A 214 -6.38 -2.32 0.76
CA ILE A 214 -7.52 -1.41 0.58
C ILE A 214 -8.66 -1.86 1.51
N PRO A 215 -9.32 -0.93 2.23
CA PRO A 215 -10.43 -1.30 3.11
C PRO A 215 -11.55 -2.06 2.38
N PRO A 216 -12.10 -3.13 2.96
CA PRO A 216 -13.27 -3.81 2.41
C PRO A 216 -14.45 -2.85 2.22
N GLY A 217 -15.20 -3.03 1.13
CA GLY A 217 -16.33 -2.17 0.78
C GLY A 217 -15.93 -0.87 0.08
N THR A 218 -14.66 -0.67 -0.23
CA THR A 218 -14.20 0.41 -1.11
C THR A 218 -14.89 0.30 -2.48
N PRO A 219 -15.54 1.38 -2.98
CA PRO A 219 -16.16 1.37 -4.31
C PRO A 219 -15.15 1.12 -5.45
N LYS A 220 -15.68 0.76 -6.61
CA LYS A 220 -14.86 0.61 -7.83
C LYS A 220 -14.45 1.98 -8.36
N TYR A 221 -13.17 2.16 -8.65
CA TYR A 221 -12.64 3.40 -9.22
C TYR A 221 -11.76 3.15 -10.44
N ARG A 222 -11.67 4.16 -11.30
CA ARG A 222 -10.75 4.19 -12.45
C ARG A 222 -9.58 5.14 -12.25
N TYR A 223 -9.84 6.29 -11.63
CA TYR A 223 -8.84 7.31 -11.39
C TYR A 223 -8.41 7.27 -9.94
N ILE A 224 -7.09 7.34 -9.75
CA ILE A 224 -6.46 7.35 -8.45
C ILE A 224 -5.73 8.67 -8.28
N ARG A 225 -5.93 9.29 -7.13
CA ARG A 225 -5.17 10.45 -6.68
C ARG A 225 -4.42 10.09 -5.42
N TRP A 226 -3.09 10.17 -5.51
CA TRP A 226 -2.17 9.96 -4.40
C TRP A 226 -1.89 11.30 -3.73
N LYS A 227 -1.92 11.36 -2.40
CA LYS A 227 -1.56 12.57 -1.64
C LYS A 227 -0.56 12.25 -0.55
N THR A 228 0.67 12.72 -0.69
CA THR A 228 1.72 12.62 0.32
C THR A 228 1.57 13.75 1.33
N ASN A 229 1.27 13.41 2.58
CA ASN A 229 1.16 14.37 3.69
C ASN A 229 2.49 14.56 4.42
N ARG A 230 3.27 13.49 4.55
CA ARG A 230 4.57 13.49 5.24
C ARG A 230 5.51 12.51 4.57
N VAL A 231 6.79 12.85 4.51
CA VAL A 231 7.87 11.96 4.05
C VAL A 231 8.73 11.51 5.22
N TRP A 232 9.59 10.51 5.02
CA TRP A 232 10.48 10.00 6.07
C TRP A 232 11.59 10.98 6.47
N GLY A 233 12.15 11.70 5.50
CA GLY A 233 13.17 12.71 5.69
C GLY A 233 12.61 14.11 5.99
N ALA A 234 13.51 15.09 6.02
CA ALA A 234 13.18 16.51 6.17
C ALA A 234 13.08 17.21 4.81
N LEU A 235 12.43 16.58 3.83
CA LEU A 235 12.24 17.11 2.48
C LEU A 235 10.81 17.63 2.27
N ASP A 236 10.67 18.53 1.30
CA ASP A 236 9.42 19.18 0.92
C ASP A 236 8.83 18.64 -0.40
N HIS A 237 9.36 17.49 -0.84
CA HIS A 237 9.02 16.82 -2.09
C HIS A 237 9.12 15.31 -1.89
N HIS A 238 8.49 14.53 -2.78
CA HIS A 238 8.38 13.08 -2.62
C HIS A 238 9.19 12.28 -3.63
N TYR A 239 9.54 11.05 -3.24
CA TYR A 239 10.17 10.00 -4.06
C TYR A 239 9.26 8.78 -4.11
N ILE A 240 8.93 8.30 -5.30
CA ILE A 240 8.19 7.04 -5.47
C ILE A 240 8.86 6.26 -6.60
N ALA A 241 9.37 5.06 -6.31
CA ALA A 241 10.03 4.24 -7.32
C ALA A 241 9.02 3.47 -8.17
N GLU A 242 7.99 2.88 -7.55
CA GLU A 242 6.93 2.17 -8.25
C GLU A 242 5.69 2.03 -7.34
N LEU A 243 4.52 2.05 -7.95
CA LEU A 243 3.25 1.65 -7.38
C LEU A 243 2.66 0.52 -8.21
N MET A 244 2.33 -0.59 -7.57
CA MET A 244 1.64 -1.71 -8.21
C MET A 244 0.27 -1.88 -7.56
N PHE A 245 -0.77 -2.12 -8.35
CA PHE A 245 -2.13 -2.26 -7.86
C PHE A 245 -2.68 -3.65 -8.17
N TRP A 246 -3.49 -4.18 -7.25
CA TRP A 246 -4.23 -5.42 -7.42
C TRP A 246 -5.72 -5.17 -7.23
N GLY A 247 -6.51 -5.94 -7.96
CA GLY A 247 -7.96 -5.88 -7.88
C GLY A 247 -8.62 -6.72 -8.94
N SER A 248 -9.92 -6.53 -9.10
CA SER A 248 -10.72 -7.21 -10.12
C SER A 248 -11.75 -6.29 -10.74
N LYS A 249 -12.19 -6.64 -11.95
CA LYS A 249 -13.36 -6.02 -12.58
C LYS A 249 -14.67 -6.58 -12.05
N GLU A 250 -14.61 -7.82 -11.58
CA GLU A 250 -15.75 -8.57 -11.04
C GLU A 250 -16.07 -8.07 -9.62
N ASP A 251 -17.26 -8.39 -9.12
CA ASP A 251 -17.69 -8.01 -7.77
C ASP A 251 -17.18 -9.01 -6.73
#